data_AF-J2PZU1-F1
#
_entry.id   AF-J2PZU1-F1
#
_cell.length_a   1.000
_cell.length_b   1.000
_cell.length_c   1.000
_cell.angle_alpha   90.00
_cell.angle_beta   90.00
_cell.angle_gamma   90.00
#
_symmetry.space_group_name_H-M   'P 1'
#
loop_
_entity.id
_entity.type
_entity.pdbx_description
1 polymer ?
#
loop_
_entity_poly.entity_id
_entity_poly.type
_entity_poly.pdbx_seq_one_letter_code
_entity_poly.pdbx_strand_id
1 'polypeptide(L)'
;MFINDLYPRATAAGGGLQTEADWRVVPTVVRQGASIGSNATILAGVVIGAGALVGAGAVVTRDVAAHAIVAGNPARPLRDARRPEHLRPTAMPPAQEVRP
;
A
#
# COMPACT_ATOMS: atom_id res chain seq x y z
N MET A 1 -1.93 6.47 -0.25
CA MET A 1 -1.70 7.23 -1.50
C MET A 1 -1.76 6.27 -2.67
N PHE A 2 -2.56 6.58 -3.69
CA PHE A 2 -2.59 5.82 -4.95
C PHE A 2 -1.91 6.64 -6.03
N ILE A 3 -0.97 6.01 -6.72
CA ILE A 3 -0.40 6.55 -7.95
C ILE A 3 -1.28 6.05 -9.09
N ASN A 4 -1.71 6.94 -9.97
CA ASN A 4 -2.58 6.66 -11.12
C ASN A 4 -1.87 6.81 -12.47
N ASP A 5 -0.59 7.22 -12.45
CA ASP A 5 0.28 7.36 -13.61
C ASP A 5 1.63 6.68 -13.32
N LEU A 6 2.04 5.75 -14.18
CA LEU A 6 3.34 5.07 -14.05
C LEU A 6 4.52 5.96 -14.47
N TYR A 7 4.26 6.96 -15.28
CA TYR A 7 5.28 7.80 -15.91
C TYR A 7 4.91 9.28 -15.77
N PRO A 8 4.78 9.81 -14.54
CA PRO A 8 4.47 11.21 -14.34
C PRO A 8 5.59 12.06 -14.94
N ARG A 9 5.26 12.93 -15.90
CA ARG A 9 6.21 13.92 -16.44
C ARG A 9 5.63 15.33 -16.35
N ALA A 10 6.52 16.32 -16.24
CA ALA A 10 6.13 17.73 -16.23
C ALA A 10 5.76 18.25 -17.63
N THR A 11 6.31 17.63 -18.68
CA THR A 11 6.14 18.06 -20.08
C THR A 11 5.70 16.90 -20.97
N ALA A 12 5.02 17.25 -22.06
CA ALA A 12 4.74 16.36 -23.17
C ALA A 12 6.03 16.03 -23.94
N ALA A 13 6.00 15.04 -24.84
CA ALA A 13 7.18 14.61 -25.59
C ALA A 13 7.82 15.74 -26.41
N GLY A 14 7.02 16.73 -26.85
CA GLY A 14 7.48 17.92 -27.57
C GLY A 14 7.96 19.09 -26.70
N GLY A 15 8.04 18.92 -25.37
CA GLY A 15 8.49 19.98 -24.44
C GLY A 15 7.42 20.98 -24.00
N GLY A 16 6.21 20.91 -24.56
CA GLY A 16 5.05 21.67 -24.08
C GLY A 16 4.54 21.20 -22.72
N LEU A 17 3.68 22.01 -22.09
CA LEU A 17 2.98 21.64 -20.86
C LEU A 17 2.08 20.41 -21.12
N GLN A 18 2.04 19.48 -20.17
CA GLN A 18 1.03 18.42 -20.22
C GLN A 18 -0.36 18.98 -19.95
N THR A 19 -1.34 18.35 -20.58
CA THR A 19 -2.76 18.63 -20.44
C THR A 19 -3.52 17.36 -20.07
N GLU A 20 -4.82 17.49 -19.82
CA GLU A 20 -5.70 16.37 -19.55
C GLU A 20 -5.77 15.36 -20.73
N ALA A 21 -5.44 15.80 -21.94
CA ALA A 21 -5.42 14.95 -23.13
C ALA A 21 -4.19 14.03 -23.20
N ASP A 22 -3.12 14.35 -22.46
CA ASP A 22 -1.84 13.63 -22.52
C ASP A 22 -1.75 12.47 -21.53
N TRP A 23 -2.59 12.46 -20.49
CA TRP A 23 -2.55 11.44 -19.46
C TRP A 23 -3.63 10.38 -19.66
N ARG A 24 -3.33 9.17 -19.19
CA ARG A 24 -4.30 8.07 -19.11
C ARG A 24 -4.30 7.52 -17.70
N VAL A 25 -5.48 7.36 -17.13
CA VAL A 25 -5.62 6.68 -15.84
C VAL A 25 -5.15 5.23 -15.95
N VAL A 26 -4.18 4.85 -15.13
CA VAL A 26 -3.77 3.45 -14.96
C VAL A 26 -4.53 2.91 -13.73
N PRO A 27 -5.49 2.00 -13.92
CA PRO A 27 -6.37 1.57 -12.83
C PRO A 27 -5.62 0.67 -11.84
N THR A 28 -5.83 0.94 -10.55
CA THR A 28 -5.38 0.08 -9.44
C THR A 28 -6.61 -0.60 -8.84
N VAL A 29 -6.53 -1.92 -8.63
CA VAL A 29 -7.66 -2.71 -8.13
C VAL A 29 -7.43 -3.12 -6.69
N VAL A 30 -8.34 -2.75 -5.80
CA VAL A 30 -8.37 -3.23 -4.41
C VAL A 30 -9.52 -4.22 -4.28
N ARG A 31 -9.21 -5.50 -4.05
CA ARG A 31 -10.23 -6.55 -3.94
C ARG A 31 -10.86 -6.56 -2.55
N GLN A 32 -12.00 -7.24 -2.46
CA GLN A 32 -12.83 -7.32 -1.26
C GLN A 32 -12.04 -7.69 -0.01
N GLY A 33 -12.26 -6.95 1.08
CA GLY A 33 -11.67 -7.21 2.40
C GLY A 33 -10.17 -6.91 2.51
N ALA A 34 -9.52 -6.37 1.47
CA ALA A 34 -8.16 -5.90 1.58
C ALA A 34 -8.08 -4.66 2.48
N SER A 35 -7.00 -4.57 3.26
CA SER A 35 -6.73 -3.47 4.19
C SER A 35 -5.44 -2.76 3.80
N ILE A 36 -5.46 -1.43 3.82
CA ILE A 36 -4.31 -0.59 3.49
C ILE A 36 -3.97 0.27 4.71
N GLY A 37 -2.78 0.05 5.26
CA GLY A 37 -2.28 0.81 6.40
C GLY A 37 -2.02 2.28 6.06
N SER A 38 -2.08 3.12 7.09
CA SER A 38 -1.86 4.56 6.97
C SER A 38 -0.55 4.87 6.25
N ASN A 39 -0.57 5.90 5.40
CA ASN A 39 0.58 6.37 4.64
C ASN A 39 1.24 5.34 3.70
N ALA A 40 0.58 4.23 3.34
CA ALA A 40 1.06 3.36 2.28
C ALA A 40 0.95 4.04 0.91
N THR A 41 1.94 3.83 0.04
CA THR A 41 1.98 4.28 -1.35
C THR A 41 1.81 3.08 -2.28
N ILE A 42 0.80 3.14 -3.14
CA ILE A 42 0.44 2.05 -4.06
C ILE A 42 0.73 2.52 -5.49
N LEU A 43 1.66 1.87 -6.19
CA LEU A 43 1.96 2.21 -7.58
C LEU A 43 0.77 1.92 -8.49
N ALA A 44 0.71 2.62 -9.62
CA ALA A 44 -0.39 2.47 -10.56
C ALA A 44 -0.39 1.09 -11.23
N GLY A 45 -1.57 0.56 -11.53
CA GLY A 45 -1.70 -0.70 -12.27
C GLY A 45 -1.58 -1.97 -11.42
N VAL A 46 -1.40 -1.85 -10.10
CA VAL A 46 -1.29 -3.01 -9.22
C VAL A 46 -2.66 -3.54 -8.77
N VAL A 47 -2.70 -4.82 -8.45
CA VAL A 47 -3.85 -5.48 -7.82
C VAL A 47 -3.51 -5.82 -6.38
N ILE A 48 -4.32 -5.33 -5.44
CA ILE A 48 -4.31 -5.75 -4.04
C ILE A 48 -5.32 -6.89 -3.87
N GLY A 49 -4.82 -8.09 -3.63
CA GLY A 49 -5.61 -9.32 -3.49
C GLY A 49 -6.62 -9.28 -2.35
N ALA A 50 -7.67 -10.11 -2.44
CA ALA A 50 -8.73 -10.15 -1.45
C ALA A 50 -8.18 -10.50 -0.05
N GLY A 51 -8.64 -9.81 0.98
CA GLY A 51 -8.17 -10.03 2.35
C GLY A 51 -6.69 -9.75 2.61
N ALA A 52 -5.96 -9.15 1.66
CA ALA A 52 -4.55 -8.79 1.87
C ALA A 52 -4.41 -7.63 2.87
N LEU A 53 -3.26 -7.55 3.54
CA LEU A 53 -2.94 -6.46 4.45
C LEU A 53 -1.65 -5.76 3.98
N VAL A 54 -1.79 -4.52 3.55
CA VAL A 54 -0.65 -3.64 3.27
C VAL A 54 -0.30 -2.89 4.56
N GLY A 55 0.91 -3.07 5.06
CA GLY A 55 1.39 -2.40 6.27
C GLY A 55 1.45 -0.87 6.11
N ALA A 56 1.43 -0.15 7.23
CA ALA A 56 1.60 1.30 7.23
C ALA A 56 2.94 1.71 6.60
N GLY A 57 2.95 2.81 5.85
CA GLY A 57 4.15 3.33 5.18
C GLY A 57 4.73 2.45 4.06
N ALA A 58 4.06 1.35 3.67
CA ALA A 58 4.58 0.45 2.65
C ALA A 58 4.53 1.08 1.24
N VAL A 59 5.54 0.80 0.40
CA VAL A 59 5.56 1.21 -1.01
C VAL A 59 5.34 -0.02 -1.90
N VAL A 60 4.09 -0.22 -2.31
CA VAL A 60 3.67 -1.39 -3.09
C VAL A 60 3.98 -1.16 -4.56
N THR A 61 4.97 -1.89 -5.07
CA THR A 61 5.45 -1.77 -6.46
C THR A 61 4.99 -2.88 -7.39
N ARG A 62 4.28 -3.90 -6.87
CA ARG A 62 3.83 -5.10 -7.57
C ARG A 62 2.52 -5.58 -6.95
N ASP A 63 1.81 -6.44 -7.67
CA ASP A 63 0.60 -7.10 -7.18
C ASP A 63 0.83 -7.78 -5.82
N VAL A 64 -0.19 -7.71 -4.98
CA VAL A 64 -0.22 -8.35 -3.67
C VAL A 64 -1.16 -9.54 -3.72
N ALA A 65 -0.66 -10.73 -3.41
CA ALA A 65 -1.47 -11.95 -3.39
C ALA A 65 -2.60 -11.85 -2.35
N ALA A 66 -3.71 -12.59 -2.58
CA ALA A 66 -4.81 -12.67 -1.62
C ALA A 66 -4.31 -13.16 -0.26
N HIS A 67 -4.83 -12.57 0.81
CA HIS A 67 -4.43 -12.82 2.20
C HIS A 67 -2.96 -12.59 2.52
N ALA A 68 -2.14 -12.03 1.61
CA ALA A 68 -0.76 -11.71 1.94
C ALA A 68 -0.70 -10.47 2.85
N ILE A 69 0.17 -10.53 3.85
CA ILE A 69 0.65 -9.36 4.58
C ILE A 69 1.93 -8.88 3.90
N VAL A 70 1.96 -7.63 3.46
CA VAL A 70 3.15 -6.99 2.86
C VAL A 70 3.54 -5.73 3.63
N ALA A 71 4.83 -5.42 3.74
CA ALA A 71 5.31 -4.15 4.30
C ALA A 71 6.68 -3.74 3.73
N GLY A 72 7.10 -2.51 4.02
CA GLY A 72 8.42 -1.97 3.65
C GLY A 72 8.42 -1.15 2.36
N ASN A 73 9.58 -0.59 2.02
CA ASN A 73 9.82 0.15 0.79
C ASN A 73 11.09 -0.39 0.10
N PRO A 74 10.96 -1.10 -1.04
CA PRO A 74 9.71 -1.57 -1.64
C PRO A 74 9.04 -2.67 -0.81
N ALA A 75 7.71 -2.76 -0.87
CA ALA A 75 6.93 -3.71 -0.09
C ALA A 75 7.31 -5.16 -0.42
N ARG A 76 7.40 -6.02 0.59
CA ARG A 76 7.70 -7.44 0.47
C ARG A 76 6.69 -8.27 1.26
N PRO A 77 6.33 -9.48 0.79
CA PRO A 77 5.55 -10.42 1.57
C PRO A 77 6.24 -10.75 2.89
N LEU A 78 5.48 -10.70 3.97
CA LEU A 78 5.91 -11.09 5.31
C LEU A 78 5.32 -12.45 5.70
N ARG A 79 4.00 -12.60 5.56
CA ARG A 79 3.25 -13.78 6.02
C ARG A 79 1.83 -13.79 5.46
N ASP A 80 1.08 -14.84 5.75
CA ASP A 80 -0.35 -14.96 5.46
C ASP A 80 -1.19 -14.37 6.60
N ALA A 81 -2.18 -13.53 6.27
CA ALA A 81 -3.08 -12.85 7.20
C ALA A 81 -4.06 -13.77 7.92
N ARG A 82 -4.26 -14.99 7.40
CA ARG A 82 -5.13 -15.99 8.02
C ARG A 82 -4.43 -16.79 9.12
N ARG A 83 -3.11 -16.65 9.27
CA ARG A 83 -2.33 -17.43 10.25
C ARG A 83 -2.47 -16.79 11.65
N PRO A 84 -2.89 -17.57 12.68
CA PRO A 84 -3.42 -17.03 13.94
C PRO A 84 -2.41 -16.40 14.91
N GLU A 85 -1.12 -16.37 14.59
CA GLU A 85 -0.07 -15.88 15.50
C GLU A 85 -0.03 -14.36 15.72
N HIS A 86 -0.99 -13.62 15.18
CA HIS A 86 -1.07 -12.15 15.24
C HIS A 86 -2.02 -11.58 16.32
N LEU A 87 -2.86 -12.41 16.94
CA LEU A 87 -3.83 -11.99 17.96
C LEU A 87 -3.29 -12.07 19.40
N ARG A 88 -1.96 -12.21 19.57
CA ARG A 88 -1.36 -12.02 20.90
C ARG A 88 -0.92 -10.57 20.98
N PRO A 89 -1.65 -9.68 21.68
CA PRO A 89 -0.99 -8.53 22.25
C PRO A 89 0.21 -9.08 23.01
N THR A 90 1.43 -8.66 22.66
CA THR A 90 2.49 -8.62 23.66
C THR A 90 1.85 -7.85 24.81
N ALA A 91 1.71 -8.50 25.98
CA ALA A 91 1.07 -7.89 27.13
C ALA A 91 1.61 -6.47 27.25
N MET A 92 0.71 -5.48 27.15
CA MET A 92 1.12 -4.10 27.41
C MET A 92 1.78 -4.10 28.78
N PRO A 93 3.05 -3.68 28.91
CA PRO A 93 3.61 -3.49 30.23
C PRO A 93 2.68 -2.54 30.99
N PRO A 94 2.42 -2.79 32.29
CA PRO A 94 1.53 -1.94 33.08
C PRO A 94 1.96 -0.49 32.91
N ALA A 95 1.00 0.39 32.62
CA ALA A 95 1.24 1.82 32.48
C ALA A 95 2.01 2.29 33.72
N GLN A 96 3.27 2.70 33.54
CA GLN A 96 4.02 3.30 34.63
C GLN A 96 3.33 4.61 34.96
N GLU A 97 2.82 4.69 36.19
CA GLU A 97 2.18 5.86 36.75
C GLU A 97 3.15 7.04 36.64
N VAL A 98 2.87 7.97 35.72
CA VAL A 98 3.62 9.22 35.60
C VAL A 98 3.31 10.00 36.87
N ARG A 99 4.22 9.93 37.85
CA ARG A 99 4.13 10.74 39.06
C ARG A 99 4.30 12.22 38.68
N PRO A 100 3.53 13.12 39.30
CA PRO A 100 3.56 14.56 39.01
C PRO A 100 4.91 15.19 39.34
#